data_AF-A0A926SZR3-F1
#
_entry.id   AF-A0A926SZR3-F1
#
_cell.length_a   1.000
_cell.length_b   1.000
_cell.length_c   1.000
_cell.angle_alpha   90.00
_cell.angle_beta   90.00
_cell.angle_gamma   90.00
#
_symmetry.space_group_name_H-M   'P 1'
#
loop_
_entity.id
_entity.type
_entity.pdbx_description
1 polymer ?
#
loop_
_entity_poly.entity_id
_entity_poly.type
_entity_poly.pdbx_seq_one_letter_code
_entity_poly.pdbx_strand_id
1 'polypeptide(L)'
;MDAATITLPPTIELKIDLTQEQFFQLCQDNRDYRFERTASGELIIMPPTGSETGNRNIDLSYQLQGWSRHNNLGLAFDSSSGFTLPNGAERSPDASWVRRERWDALTPEEQSRFAPLCPDFVVELRSRTDSLEKLRTKMQEYINNGTKLGWLIDRKNQRVEIYRPNQDAEIIPNPASLSGEDVLPGFLLDLASIM
;
A
#
# COMPACT_ATOMS: atom_id res chain seq x y z
N MET A 1 20.50 -25.56 30.44
CA MET A 1 19.16 -24.94 30.40
C MET A 1 18.83 -24.75 28.93
N ASP A 2 18.01 -25.63 28.36
CA ASP A 2 17.50 -25.42 27.02
C ASP A 2 16.55 -24.23 27.06
N ALA A 3 16.97 -23.12 26.46
CA ALA A 3 16.10 -21.98 26.30
C ALA A 3 14.97 -22.38 25.34
N ALA A 4 13.74 -22.47 25.85
CA ALA A 4 12.58 -22.68 25.02
C ALA A 4 12.53 -21.56 23.97
N THR A 5 12.74 -21.93 22.71
CA THR A 5 12.69 -20.98 21.60
C THR A 5 11.22 -20.78 21.24
N ILE A 6 10.68 -19.60 21.51
CA ILE A 6 9.34 -19.21 21.10
C ILE A 6 9.44 -18.59 19.70
N THR A 7 8.73 -19.15 18.73
CA THR A 7 8.63 -18.58 17.38
C THR A 7 7.51 -17.55 17.36
N LEU A 8 7.85 -16.30 17.03
CA LEU A 8 6.86 -15.25 16.81
C LEU A 8 6.21 -15.41 15.41
N PRO A 9 4.93 -15.01 15.25
CA PRO A 9 4.33 -14.92 13.93
C PRO A 9 5.09 -13.90 13.06
N PRO A 10 5.05 -14.03 11.72
CA PRO A 10 5.74 -13.12 10.82
C PRO A 10 5.25 -11.67 10.95
N THR A 11 3.96 -11.48 11.23
CA THR A 11 3.34 -10.19 11.54
C THR A 11 2.91 -10.21 12.99
N ILE A 12 3.25 -9.15 13.73
CA ILE A 12 2.84 -8.96 15.12
C ILE A 12 1.72 -7.92 15.14
N GLU A 13 0.60 -8.26 15.77
CA GLU A 13 -0.57 -7.39 15.93
C GLU A 13 -0.77 -7.10 17.43
N LEU A 14 -0.71 -5.82 17.82
CA LEU A 14 -0.83 -5.37 19.20
C LEU A 14 -1.95 -4.34 19.31
N LYS A 15 -2.78 -4.42 20.33
CA LYS A 15 -3.76 -3.37 20.62
C LYS A 15 -3.15 -2.35 21.59
N ILE A 16 -2.75 -1.20 21.07
CA ILE A 16 -2.12 -0.13 21.84
C ILE A 16 -2.79 1.19 21.45
N ASP A 17 -3.36 1.89 22.43
CA ASP A 17 -3.99 3.18 22.20
C ASP A 17 -2.92 4.27 22.00
N LEU A 18 -2.54 4.50 20.74
CA LEU A 18 -1.62 5.56 20.33
C LEU A 18 -2.38 6.68 19.64
N THR A 19 -2.03 7.94 19.93
CA THR A 19 -2.39 9.07 19.05
C THR A 19 -1.60 8.99 17.74
N GLN A 20 -2.03 9.72 16.71
CA GLN A 20 -1.27 9.81 15.44
C GLN A 20 0.15 10.32 15.68
N GLU A 21 0.33 11.29 16.57
CA GLU A 21 1.66 11.82 16.93
C GLU A 21 2.53 10.74 17.59
N GLN A 22 1.96 9.98 18.52
CA GLN A 22 2.69 8.89 19.20
C GLN A 22 3.03 7.76 18.25
N PHE A 23 2.12 7.41 17.33
CA PHE A 23 2.39 6.40 16.30
C PHE A 23 3.48 6.86 15.33
N PHE A 24 3.41 8.10 14.85
CA PHE A 24 4.46 8.68 14.01
C PHE A 24 5.81 8.65 14.74
N GLN A 25 5.87 9.11 15.99
CA GLN A 25 7.11 9.09 16.76
C GLN A 25 7.64 7.67 16.99
N LEU A 26 6.76 6.70 17.27
CA LEU A 26 7.13 5.28 17.38
C LEU A 26 7.84 4.80 16.11
N CYS A 27 7.30 5.13 14.93
CA CYS A 27 7.93 4.81 13.65
C CYS A 27 9.31 5.48 13.50
N GLN A 28 9.42 6.75 13.88
CA GLN A 28 10.68 7.51 13.77
C GLN A 28 11.78 7.02 14.72
N ASP A 29 11.39 6.48 15.88
CA ASP A 29 12.30 5.91 16.87
C ASP A 29 12.71 4.47 16.54
N ASN A 30 11.92 3.77 15.72
CA ASN A 30 12.09 2.35 15.39
C ASN A 30 12.26 2.12 13.89
N ARG A 31 13.23 2.84 13.30
CA ARG A 31 13.43 2.97 11.83
C ARG A 31 13.70 1.68 11.08
N ASP A 32 14.10 0.62 11.78
CA ASP A 32 14.41 -0.69 11.20
C ASP A 32 13.14 -1.54 10.94
N TYR A 33 11.98 -1.09 11.42
CA TYR A 33 10.71 -1.80 11.32
C TYR A 33 9.73 -1.08 10.41
N ARG A 34 8.82 -1.85 9.80
CA ARG A 34 7.66 -1.32 9.09
C ARG A 34 6.43 -1.44 9.97
N PHE A 35 5.72 -0.32 10.14
CA PHE A 35 4.51 -0.24 10.95
C PHE A 35 3.32 0.20 10.12
N GLU A 36 2.15 -0.33 10.47
CA GLU A 36 0.85 0.23 10.12
C GLU A 36 0.00 0.30 11.39
N ARG A 37 -1.03 1.15 11.36
CA ARG A 37 -2.06 1.19 12.41
C ARG A 37 -3.43 1.12 11.78
N THR A 38 -4.28 0.21 12.26
CA THR A 38 -5.67 0.13 11.80
C THR A 38 -6.50 1.27 12.38
N ALA A 39 -7.68 1.53 11.80
CA ALA A 39 -8.62 2.50 12.35
C ALA A 39 -9.12 2.15 13.77
N SER A 40 -9.04 0.89 14.19
CA SER A 40 -9.35 0.45 15.56
C SER A 40 -8.18 0.60 16.55
N GLY A 41 -7.04 1.12 16.09
CA GLY A 41 -5.84 1.32 16.92
C GLY A 41 -4.94 0.09 17.04
N GLU A 42 -5.12 -0.94 16.21
CA GLU A 42 -4.23 -2.10 16.21
C GLU A 42 -2.93 -1.76 15.49
N LEU A 43 -1.80 -1.92 16.18
CA LEU A 43 -0.45 -1.77 15.66
C LEU A 43 -0.04 -3.06 14.95
N ILE A 44 0.34 -2.94 13.67
CA ILE A 44 0.80 -4.03 12.83
C ILE A 44 2.30 -3.82 12.58
N ILE A 45 3.12 -4.80 12.94
CA ILE A 45 4.57 -4.80 12.70
C ILE A 45 4.88 -5.83 11.63
N MET A 46 5.48 -5.38 10.53
CA MET A 46 5.81 -6.22 9.37
C MET A 46 7.32 -6.42 9.25
N PRO A 47 7.75 -7.63 8.84
CA PRO A 47 9.16 -7.90 8.58
C PRO A 47 9.57 -7.24 7.25
N PRO A 48 10.89 -7.10 7.01
CA PRO A 48 11.38 -6.70 5.70
C PRO A 48 10.88 -7.64 4.59
N THR A 49 10.54 -7.04 3.45
CA THR A 49 10.10 -7.77 2.27
C THR A 49 11.23 -8.65 1.73
N GLY A 50 10.93 -9.92 1.41
CA GLY A 50 11.90 -10.82 0.77
C GLY A 50 12.36 -10.33 -0.61
N SER A 51 13.61 -10.61 -0.99
CA SER A 51 14.27 -10.01 -2.16
C SER A 51 13.53 -10.22 -3.49
N GLU A 52 12.89 -11.38 -3.69
CA GLU A 52 12.07 -11.63 -4.88
C GLU A 52 10.86 -10.68 -4.99
N THR A 53 10.12 -10.53 -3.89
CA THR A 53 9.00 -9.58 -3.83
C THR A 53 9.51 -8.14 -3.97
N GLY A 54 10.65 -7.81 -3.34
CA GLY A 54 11.27 -6.50 -3.48
C GLY A 54 11.65 -6.16 -4.92
N ASN A 55 12.24 -7.11 -5.66
CA ASN A 55 12.59 -6.91 -7.08
C ASN A 55 11.35 -6.70 -7.97
N ARG A 56 10.24 -7.36 -7.67
CA ARG A 56 8.97 -7.15 -8.41
C ARG A 56 8.34 -5.81 -8.05
N ASN A 57 8.41 -5.41 -6.77
CA ASN A 57 7.85 -4.14 -6.32
C ASN A 57 8.60 -2.92 -6.86
N ILE A 58 9.94 -3.01 -6.99
CA ILE A 58 10.72 -1.93 -7.61
C ILE A 58 10.35 -1.76 -9.08
N ASP A 59 10.08 -2.85 -9.82
CA ASP A 59 9.64 -2.77 -11.21
C ASP A 59 8.24 -2.13 -11.34
N LEU A 60 7.29 -2.57 -10.51
CA LEU A 60 5.97 -1.91 -10.37
C LEU A 60 6.12 -0.41 -10.11
N SER A 61 6.94 -0.04 -9.12
CA SER A 61 7.16 1.35 -8.73
C SER A 61 7.85 2.14 -9.84
N TYR A 62 8.78 1.53 -10.57
CA TYR A 62 9.48 2.15 -11.70
C TYR A 62 8.51 2.50 -12.82
N GLN A 63 7.65 1.56 -13.24
CA GLN A 63 6.67 1.80 -14.29
C GLN A 63 5.69 2.92 -13.91
N LEU A 64 5.15 2.87 -12.67
CA LEU A 64 4.24 3.90 -12.16
C LEU A 64 4.92 5.28 -12.08
N GLN A 65 6.13 5.34 -11.53
CA GLN A 65 6.88 6.58 -11.38
C GLN A 65 7.28 7.18 -12.74
N GLY A 66 7.65 6.35 -13.71
CA GLY A 66 7.97 6.74 -15.08
C GLY A 66 6.77 7.41 -15.76
N TRP A 67 5.61 6.75 -15.71
CA TRP A 67 4.36 7.32 -16.21
C TRP A 67 3.99 8.62 -15.49
N SER A 68 4.08 8.65 -14.15
CA SER A 68 3.70 9.82 -13.35
C SER A 68 4.55 11.05 -13.66
N ARG A 69 5.87 10.86 -13.87
CA ARG A 69 6.78 11.94 -14.29
C ARG A 69 6.48 12.45 -15.69
N HIS A 70 6.18 11.54 -16.61
CA HIS A 70 5.92 11.89 -18.01
C HIS A 70 4.64 12.73 -18.15
N ASN A 71 3.56 12.33 -17.47
CA ASN A 71 2.26 13.00 -17.61
C ASN A 71 2.08 14.20 -16.67
N ASN A 72 2.89 14.28 -15.61
CA ASN A 72 2.89 15.36 -14.63
C ASN A 72 1.55 15.59 -13.90
N LEU A 73 0.66 14.59 -13.90
CA LEU A 73 -0.69 14.67 -13.31
C LEU A 73 -0.70 14.47 -11.78
N GLY A 74 0.40 14.02 -11.20
CA GLY A 74 0.50 13.67 -9.78
C GLY A 74 1.86 13.10 -9.40
N LEU A 75 1.91 12.49 -8.22
CA LEU A 75 3.11 11.92 -7.63
C LEU A 75 2.89 10.45 -7.30
N ALA A 76 3.87 9.63 -7.65
CA ALA A 76 3.94 8.23 -7.25
C ALA A 76 4.76 8.10 -5.95
N PHE A 77 4.39 7.13 -5.12
CA PHE A 77 5.01 6.84 -3.83
C PHE A 77 5.35 5.35 -3.73
N ASP A 78 6.46 5.06 -3.05
CA ASP A 78 6.97 3.71 -2.87
C ASP A 78 6.32 2.98 -1.68
N SER A 79 6.74 1.73 -1.48
CA SER A 79 6.23 0.84 -0.41
C SER A 79 6.51 1.27 1.03
N SER A 80 7.27 2.35 1.25
CA SER A 80 7.60 2.85 2.59
C SER A 80 6.90 4.17 2.93
N SER A 81 6.14 4.71 1.99
CA SER A 81 5.40 5.96 2.17
C SER A 81 4.11 5.70 2.94
N GLY A 82 4.00 6.29 4.13
CA GLY A 82 2.80 6.18 4.97
C GLY A 82 1.77 7.27 4.68
N PHE A 83 0.50 6.92 4.88
CA PHE A 83 -0.66 7.80 4.71
C PHE A 83 -1.63 7.67 5.86
N THR A 84 -2.14 8.79 6.37
CA THR A 84 -3.20 8.82 7.37
C THR A 84 -4.54 8.93 6.64
N LEU A 85 -5.30 7.83 6.63
CA LEU A 85 -6.59 7.73 5.97
C LEU A 85 -7.68 8.51 6.74
N PRO A 86 -8.78 8.94 6.07
CA PRO A 86 -9.90 9.63 6.71
C PRO A 86 -10.52 8.91 7.92
N ASN A 87 -10.52 7.58 7.95
CA ASN A 87 -10.98 6.79 9.08
C ASN A 87 -9.97 6.71 10.26
N GLY A 88 -8.82 7.37 10.13
CA GLY A 88 -7.76 7.41 11.15
C GLY A 88 -6.74 6.27 11.08
N ALA A 89 -6.89 5.32 10.15
CA ALA A 89 -5.88 4.29 9.90
C ALA A 89 -4.62 4.91 9.27
N GLU A 90 -3.45 4.36 9.60
CA GLU A 90 -2.16 4.73 9.01
C GLU A 90 -1.61 3.54 8.23
N ARG A 91 -1.57 3.69 6.90
CA ARG A 91 -1.28 2.60 5.96
C ARG A 91 -0.13 2.94 5.02
N SER A 92 0.59 1.92 4.57
CA SER A 92 1.71 2.02 3.63
C SER A 92 1.50 1.02 2.48
N PRO A 93 0.82 1.42 1.39
CA PRO A 93 0.61 0.55 0.23
C PRO A 93 1.94 0.22 -0.48
N ASP A 94 2.00 -0.89 -1.20
CA ASP A 94 3.22 -1.33 -1.90
C ASP A 94 3.64 -0.40 -3.05
N ALA A 95 2.65 0.23 -3.69
CA ALA A 95 2.80 1.39 -4.55
C ALA A 95 1.54 2.26 -4.46
N SER A 96 1.69 3.57 -4.60
CA SER A 96 0.52 4.45 -4.65
C SER A 96 0.76 5.69 -5.49
N TRP A 97 -0.33 6.37 -5.83
CA TRP A 97 -0.29 7.63 -6.56
C TRP A 97 -1.36 8.60 -6.08
N VAL A 98 -0.98 9.87 -6.01
CA VAL A 98 -1.82 10.98 -5.56
C VAL A 98 -1.87 12.05 -6.66
N ARG A 99 -3.07 12.53 -6.98
CA ARG A 99 -3.26 13.65 -7.91
C ARG A 99 -2.50 14.88 -7.42
N ARG A 100 -1.88 15.60 -8.36
CA ARG A 100 -1.04 16.77 -8.06
C ARG A 100 -1.78 17.82 -7.25
N GLU A 101 -3.01 18.14 -7.62
CA GLU A 101 -3.84 19.11 -6.91
C GLU A 101 -4.09 18.75 -5.43
N ARG A 102 -4.24 17.45 -5.12
CA ARG A 102 -4.46 16.97 -3.76
C ARG A 102 -3.19 17.01 -2.94
N TRP A 103 -2.04 16.71 -3.57
CA TRP A 103 -0.74 16.81 -2.93
C TRP A 103 -0.35 18.27 -2.64
N ASP A 104 -0.49 19.14 -3.64
CA ASP A 104 -0.09 20.55 -3.54
C ASP A 104 -0.99 21.34 -2.57
N ALA A 105 -2.18 20.81 -2.22
CA ALA A 105 -3.06 21.35 -1.19
C ALA A 105 -2.57 21.06 0.25
N LEU A 106 -1.66 20.10 0.43
CA LEU A 106 -1.06 19.80 1.74
C LEU A 106 -0.02 20.86 2.10
N THR A 107 0.06 21.19 3.38
CA THR A 107 1.16 21.98 3.93
C THR A 107 2.50 21.25 3.81
N PRO A 108 3.65 21.95 3.78
CA PRO A 108 4.96 21.30 3.78
C PRO A 108 5.18 20.35 4.97
N GLU A 109 4.59 20.65 6.13
CA GLU A 109 4.67 19.78 7.31
C GLU A 109 3.92 18.46 7.08
N GLU A 110 2.69 18.52 6.56
CA GLU A 110 1.91 17.33 6.21
C GLU A 110 2.58 16.48 5.13
N GLN A 111 3.21 17.11 4.13
CA GLN A 111 3.98 16.42 3.08
C GLN A 111 5.23 15.71 3.63
N SER A 112 5.78 16.19 4.74
CA SER A 112 6.99 15.63 5.37
C SER A 112 6.73 14.50 6.38
N ARG A 113 5.45 14.16 6.59
CA ARG A 113 4.96 13.14 7.53
C ARG A 113 4.15 12.08 6.78
N PHE A 114 3.36 11.28 7.50
CA PHE A 114 2.31 10.49 6.86
C PHE A 114 1.23 11.45 6.35
N ALA A 115 1.14 11.57 5.03
CA ALA A 115 0.25 12.55 4.41
C ALA A 115 -1.21 12.27 4.82
N PRO A 116 -1.98 13.27 5.30
CA PRO A 116 -3.34 13.09 5.81
C PRO A 116 -4.37 12.98 4.67
N LEU A 117 -4.17 12.01 3.79
CA LEU A 117 -5.04 11.71 2.67
C LEU A 117 -5.03 10.21 2.36
N CYS A 118 -6.08 9.75 1.67
CA CYS A 118 -6.06 8.45 1.02
C CYS A 118 -5.59 8.61 -0.44
N PRO A 119 -4.61 7.83 -0.93
CA PRO A 119 -4.15 7.92 -2.31
C PRO A 119 -5.26 7.64 -3.33
N ASP A 120 -5.21 8.33 -4.48
CA ASP A 120 -6.18 8.13 -5.57
C ASP A 120 -6.04 6.75 -6.21
N PHE A 121 -4.82 6.21 -6.22
CA PHE A 121 -4.50 4.87 -6.71
C PHE A 121 -3.59 4.15 -5.72
N VAL A 122 -3.87 2.86 -5.46
CA VAL A 122 -3.07 2.00 -4.58
C VAL A 122 -2.86 0.62 -5.21
N VAL A 123 -1.71 0.02 -4.91
CA VAL A 123 -1.42 -1.38 -5.26
C VAL A 123 -0.95 -2.11 -4.01
N GLU A 124 -1.44 -3.32 -3.84
CA GLU A 124 -0.94 -4.31 -2.87
C GLU A 124 -0.40 -5.50 -3.65
N LEU A 125 0.89 -5.82 -3.46
CA LEU A 125 1.59 -6.91 -4.11
C LEU A 125 1.73 -8.08 -3.15
N ARG A 126 0.78 -9.02 -3.23
CA ARG A 126 0.71 -10.14 -2.29
C ARG A 126 2.04 -10.92 -2.24
N SER A 127 2.60 -11.03 -1.04
CA SER A 127 3.74 -11.86 -0.70
C SER A 127 3.34 -13.32 -0.43
N ARG A 128 4.33 -14.22 -0.34
CA ARG A 128 4.08 -15.65 -0.06
C ARG A 128 3.40 -15.88 1.29
N THR A 129 3.68 -15.04 2.28
CA THR A 129 3.20 -15.16 3.66
C THR A 129 1.91 -14.40 3.91
N ASP A 130 1.47 -13.56 2.97
CA ASP A 130 0.33 -12.69 3.19
C ASP A 130 -1.00 -13.44 3.12
N SER A 131 -1.88 -13.10 4.06
CA SER A 131 -3.27 -13.52 4.02
C SER A 131 -4.01 -12.73 2.94
N LEU A 132 -4.58 -13.47 1.97
CA LEU A 132 -5.41 -12.86 0.93
C LEU A 132 -6.62 -12.12 1.53
N GLU A 133 -7.24 -12.71 2.55
CA GLU A 133 -8.42 -12.10 3.19
C GLU A 133 -8.07 -10.77 3.87
N LYS A 134 -6.94 -10.71 4.58
CA LYS A 134 -6.46 -9.46 5.19
C LYS A 134 -6.18 -8.40 4.13
N LEU A 135 -5.56 -8.77 3.01
CA LEU A 135 -5.33 -7.85 1.89
C LEU A 135 -6.64 -7.36 1.26
N ARG A 136 -7.62 -8.24 1.05
CA ARG A 136 -8.94 -7.83 0.54
C ARG A 136 -9.65 -6.84 1.47
N THR A 137 -9.60 -7.09 2.78
CA THR A 137 -10.11 -6.15 3.79
C THR A 137 -9.38 -4.80 3.71
N LYS A 138 -8.05 -4.82 3.54
CA LYS A 138 -7.23 -3.61 3.36
C LYS A 138 -7.59 -2.85 2.07
N MET A 139 -7.77 -3.56 0.96
CA MET A 139 -8.22 -2.97 -0.32
C MET A 139 -9.59 -2.31 -0.17
N GLN A 140 -10.54 -2.96 0.49
CA GLN A 140 -11.85 -2.37 0.74
C GLN A 140 -11.75 -1.15 1.67
N GLU A 141 -10.86 -1.17 2.67
CA GLU A 141 -10.58 -0.01 3.51
C GLU A 141 -10.09 1.18 2.67
N TYR A 142 -9.16 0.98 1.73
CA TYR A 142 -8.72 2.04 0.82
C TYR A 142 -9.87 2.63 -0.01
N ILE A 143 -10.71 1.77 -0.62
CA ILE A 143 -11.87 2.23 -1.40
C ILE A 143 -12.85 3.04 -0.54
N ASN A 144 -13.16 2.55 0.66
CA ASN A 144 -14.05 3.24 1.60
C ASN A 144 -13.49 4.61 2.06
N ASN A 145 -12.17 4.78 1.98
CA ASN A 145 -11.44 5.99 2.38
C ASN A 145 -11.12 6.94 1.21
N GLY A 146 -11.54 6.60 -0.01
CA GLY A 146 -11.52 7.53 -1.15
C GLY A 146 -10.61 7.16 -2.31
N THR A 147 -9.89 6.03 -2.24
CA THR A 147 -9.16 5.48 -3.39
C THR A 147 -10.10 5.27 -4.57
N LYS A 148 -9.65 5.65 -5.77
CA LYS A 148 -10.43 5.60 -7.01
C LYS A 148 -10.16 4.34 -7.82
N LEU A 149 -8.96 3.79 -7.72
CA LEU A 149 -8.58 2.53 -8.35
C LEU A 149 -7.59 1.79 -7.44
N GLY A 150 -7.86 0.53 -7.15
CA GLY A 150 -6.98 -0.32 -6.35
C GLY A 150 -6.66 -1.63 -7.08
N TRP A 151 -5.40 -2.06 -7.07
CA TRP A 151 -5.01 -3.38 -7.57
C TRP A 151 -4.45 -4.25 -6.46
N LEU A 152 -5.01 -5.44 -6.29
CA LEU A 152 -4.41 -6.51 -5.50
C LEU A 152 -3.83 -7.55 -6.44
N ILE A 153 -2.50 -7.58 -6.53
CA ILE A 153 -1.76 -8.49 -7.41
C ILE A 153 -1.48 -9.77 -6.62
N ASP A 154 -2.29 -10.81 -6.89
CA ASP A 154 -2.18 -12.12 -6.25
C ASP A 154 -1.35 -13.08 -7.11
N ARG A 155 -0.03 -12.96 -6.96
CA ARG A 155 0.97 -13.77 -7.69
C ARG A 155 0.83 -15.27 -7.42
N LYS A 156 0.43 -15.64 -6.20
CA LYS A 156 0.25 -17.04 -5.80
C LYS A 156 -0.83 -17.74 -6.62
N ASN A 157 -1.91 -17.01 -6.91
CA ASN A 157 -3.04 -17.50 -7.69
C ASN A 157 -3.01 -17.00 -9.15
N GLN A 158 -1.93 -16.32 -9.54
CA GLN A 158 -1.75 -15.68 -10.85
C GLN A 158 -2.98 -14.91 -11.32
N ARG A 159 -3.44 -13.96 -10.51
CA ARG A 159 -4.58 -13.10 -10.83
C ARG A 159 -4.42 -11.72 -10.24
N VAL A 160 -5.22 -10.79 -10.74
CA VAL A 160 -5.33 -9.44 -10.19
C VAL A 160 -6.79 -9.21 -9.82
N GLU A 161 -7.01 -8.63 -8.64
CA GLU A 161 -8.31 -8.12 -8.23
C GLU A 161 -8.30 -6.59 -8.35
N ILE A 162 -9.24 -6.04 -9.13
CA ILE A 162 -9.39 -4.60 -9.38
C ILE A 162 -10.55 -4.08 -8.54
N TYR A 163 -10.26 -3.06 -7.74
CA TYR A 163 -11.17 -2.41 -6.83
C TYR A 163 -11.53 -1.02 -7.32
N ARG A 164 -12.83 -0.71 -7.36
CA ARG A 164 -13.38 0.60 -7.75
C ARG A 164 -14.48 1.00 -6.76
N PRO A 165 -14.72 2.31 -6.55
CA PRO A 165 -15.83 2.77 -5.72
C PRO A 165 -17.18 2.25 -6.20
N ASN A 166 -18.02 1.80 -5.26
CA ASN A 166 -19.41 1.35 -5.50
C ASN A 166 -19.54 0.18 -6.49
N GLN A 167 -18.52 -0.66 -6.60
CA GLN A 167 -18.51 -1.85 -7.45
C GLN A 167 -17.90 -3.02 -6.69
N ASP A 168 -18.34 -4.23 -7.03
CA ASP A 168 -17.66 -5.43 -6.58
C ASP A 168 -16.27 -5.54 -7.22
N ALA A 169 -15.35 -6.20 -6.52
CA ALA A 169 -14.01 -6.43 -7.05
C ALA A 169 -14.05 -7.28 -8.32
N GLU A 170 -13.45 -6.77 -9.39
CA GLU A 170 -13.29 -7.48 -10.65
C GLU A 170 -12.05 -8.37 -10.57
N ILE A 171 -12.16 -9.65 -10.94
CA ILE A 171 -11.03 -10.59 -10.89
C ILE A 171 -10.58 -10.91 -12.32
N ILE A 172 -9.35 -10.55 -12.65
CA ILE A 172 -8.73 -10.86 -13.94
C ILE A 172 -7.71 -11.99 -13.75
N PRO A 173 -7.93 -13.18 -14.36
CA PRO A 173 -6.97 -14.27 -14.29
C PRO A 173 -5.80 -14.01 -15.25
N ASN A 174 -4.58 -14.17 -14.72
CA ASN A 174 -3.30 -14.09 -15.42
C ASN A 174 -3.21 -12.99 -16.52
N PRO A 175 -3.50 -11.71 -16.20
CA PRO A 175 -3.39 -10.63 -17.17
C PRO A 175 -1.93 -10.39 -17.55
N ALA A 176 -1.69 -10.10 -18.83
CA ALA A 176 -0.38 -9.65 -19.31
C ALA A 176 -0.12 -8.19 -18.93
N SER A 177 -1.18 -7.37 -18.82
CA SER A 177 -1.09 -5.97 -18.45
C SER A 177 -2.38 -5.45 -17.81
N LEU A 178 -2.31 -4.29 -17.15
CA LEU A 178 -3.45 -3.61 -16.51
C LEU A 178 -3.53 -2.15 -16.93
N SER A 179 -4.71 -1.69 -17.32
CA SER A 179 -4.96 -0.28 -17.63
C SER A 179 -5.23 0.50 -16.36
N GLY A 180 -4.60 1.67 -16.22
CA GLY A 180 -4.86 2.64 -15.15
C GLY A 180 -6.17 3.43 -15.29
N GLU A 181 -6.96 3.15 -16.33
CA GLU A 181 -8.30 3.72 -16.57
C GLU A 181 -8.29 5.27 -16.54
N ASP A 182 -9.40 5.88 -16.13
CA ASP A 182 -9.53 7.33 -15.99
C ASP A 182 -8.75 7.89 -14.78
N VAL A 183 -8.28 7.01 -13.88
CA VAL A 183 -7.49 7.41 -12.71
C VAL A 183 -6.06 7.75 -13.12
N LEU A 184 -5.45 6.92 -13.96
CA LEU A 184 -4.11 7.09 -14.52
C LEU A 184 -4.20 7.02 -16.06
N PRO A 185 -4.64 8.11 -16.73
CA PRO A 185 -4.89 8.09 -18.16
C PRO A 185 -3.69 7.61 -18.98
N GLY A 186 -3.92 6.60 -19.83
CA GLY A 186 -2.90 6.02 -20.70
C GLY A 186 -1.84 5.19 -19.98
N PHE A 187 -1.93 5.00 -18.66
CA PHE A 187 -1.06 4.08 -17.94
C PHE A 187 -1.43 2.64 -18.28
N LEU A 188 -0.42 1.83 -18.60
CA LEU A 188 -0.53 0.40 -18.79
C LEU A 188 0.61 -0.25 -18.02
N LEU A 189 0.30 -0.99 -16.97
CA LEU A 189 1.28 -1.76 -16.21
C LEU A 189 1.56 -3.07 -16.95
N ASP A 190 2.81 -3.31 -17.33
CA ASP A 190 3.27 -4.61 -17.80
C ASP A 190 3.53 -5.52 -16.60
N LEU A 191 2.88 -6.69 -16.59
CA LEU A 191 2.94 -7.64 -15.49
C LEU A 191 3.96 -8.76 -15.69
N ALA A 192 4.65 -8.84 -16.83
CA ALA A 192 5.55 -9.94 -17.17
C ALA A 192 6.67 -10.16 -16.14
N SER A 193 7.23 -9.07 -15.59
CA SER A 193 8.28 -9.07 -14.56
C SER A 193 7.76 -9.03 -13.12
N ILE A 194 6.43 -8.90 -12.93
CA ILE A 194 5.78 -8.73 -11.62
C ILE A 194 5.13 -10.05 -11.15
N MET A 195 4.51 -10.80 -12.07
CA MET A 195 3.72 -12.01 -11.80
C MET A 195 4.54 -13.22 -11.36
#